data_AF-A0A952VJY2-F1
#
_entry.id   AF-A0A952VJY2-F1
#
_cell.length_a   1.000
_cell.length_b   1.000
_cell.length_c   1.000
_cell.angle_alpha   90.00
_cell.angle_beta   90.00
_cell.angle_gamma   90.00
#
_symmetry.space_group_name_H-M   'P 1'
#
loop_
_entity.id
_entity.type
_entity.pdbx_description
1 polymer ?
#
loop_
_entity_poly.entity_id
_entity_poly.type
_entity_poly.pdbx_seq_one_letter_code
_entity_poly.pdbx_strand_id
1 'polypeptide(L)'
;MTRTNPIDVLMERASQALAETRYVEAESLAARALVKARRADDFERIARIALPLQEARRQLRLLAAEAGPVRLVTAPADVPDPIAPGFYLVQPPLIGLDARTLGEAGLRRGVAVVALAREPLTRDGLWPIVAVSEISCRCKVLPPVPLERVESRMSKDEFSGPIPVAWFESTYETLGDSAIAAIDTGEPPAWRVDDCLERLDALPFHEKLHQVLAATAREAIGQPTPETPRRRPQIRDPYSF
;
A
#
# COMPACT_ATOMS: atom_id res chain seq x y z
N MET A 1 -2.10 -30.42 -26.87
CA MET A 1 -2.02 -28.95 -26.72
C MET A 1 -2.16 -28.62 -25.25
N THR A 2 -1.09 -28.22 -24.58
CA THR A 2 -1.12 -27.82 -23.17
C THR A 2 -1.87 -26.49 -23.06
N ARG A 3 -2.96 -26.44 -22.31
CA ARG A 3 -3.76 -25.21 -22.12
C ARG A 3 -2.90 -24.19 -21.36
N THR A 4 -2.62 -23.03 -21.96
CA THR A 4 -1.84 -21.95 -21.33
C THR A 4 -2.51 -21.50 -20.03
N ASN A 5 -1.76 -21.43 -18.94
CA ASN A 5 -2.29 -21.00 -17.65
C ASN A 5 -2.75 -19.53 -17.75
N PRO A 6 -3.97 -19.19 -17.30
CA PRO A 6 -4.49 -17.81 -17.39
C PRO A 6 -3.67 -16.78 -16.62
N ILE A 7 -2.92 -17.19 -15.59
CA ILE A 7 -2.00 -16.31 -14.84
C ILE A 7 -0.82 -15.93 -15.74
N ASP A 8 -0.24 -16.90 -16.47
CA ASP A 8 0.90 -16.66 -17.35
C ASP A 8 0.52 -15.73 -18.51
N VAL A 9 -0.71 -15.86 -19.04
CA VAL A 9 -1.24 -14.94 -20.06
C VAL A 9 -1.34 -13.50 -19.54
N LEU A 10 -1.73 -13.30 -18.28
CA LEU A 10 -1.75 -11.97 -17.67
C LEU A 10 -0.34 -11.41 -17.50
N MET A 11 0.62 -12.25 -17.08
CA MET A 11 2.00 -11.83 -16.85
C MET A 11 2.78 -11.53 -18.14
N GLU A 12 2.50 -12.24 -19.22
CA GLU A 12 3.04 -11.91 -20.54
C GLU A 12 2.59 -10.51 -20.96
N ARG A 13 1.29 -10.23 -20.83
CA ARG A 13 0.73 -8.91 -21.14
C ARG A 13 1.24 -7.82 -20.19
N ALA A 14 1.40 -8.14 -18.90
CA ALA A 14 1.95 -7.19 -17.92
C ALA A 14 3.39 -6.82 -18.27
N SER A 15 4.20 -7.81 -18.66
CA SER A 15 5.59 -7.61 -19.09
C SER A 15 5.67 -6.76 -20.35
N GLN A 16 4.81 -7.02 -21.34
CA GLN A 16 4.72 -6.20 -22.56
C GLN A 16 4.31 -4.75 -22.24
N ALA A 17 3.26 -4.57 -21.42
CA ALA A 17 2.83 -3.24 -21.00
C ALA A 17 3.93 -2.48 -20.25
N LEU A 18 4.69 -3.18 -19.40
CA LEU A 18 5.82 -2.62 -18.66
C LEU A 18 6.96 -2.17 -19.59
N ALA A 19 7.31 -2.99 -20.57
CA ALA A 19 8.31 -2.66 -21.59
C ALA A 19 7.88 -1.45 -22.45
N GLU A 20 6.58 -1.30 -22.69
CA GLU A 20 5.99 -0.16 -23.40
C GLU A 20 5.69 1.05 -22.51
N THR A 21 6.16 1.07 -21.25
CA THR A 21 5.93 2.15 -20.28
C THR A 21 4.46 2.40 -19.92
N ARG A 22 3.57 1.46 -20.21
CA ARG A 22 2.15 1.48 -19.82
C ARG A 22 2.00 0.99 -18.36
N TYR A 23 2.58 1.73 -17.43
CA TYR A 23 2.77 1.29 -16.03
C TYR A 23 1.47 0.98 -15.28
N VAL A 24 0.40 1.75 -15.50
CA VAL A 24 -0.93 1.48 -14.88
C VAL A 24 -1.49 0.15 -15.38
N GLU A 25 -1.36 -0.13 -16.67
CA GLU A 25 -1.84 -1.39 -17.23
C GLU A 25 -1.00 -2.58 -16.76
N ALA A 26 0.33 -2.41 -16.71
CA ALA A 26 1.23 -3.41 -16.16
C ALA A 26 0.89 -3.73 -14.69
N GLU A 27 0.67 -2.71 -13.86
CA GLU A 27 0.23 -2.84 -12.47
C GLU A 27 -1.09 -3.60 -12.39
N SER A 28 -2.11 -3.19 -13.14
CA SER A 28 -3.43 -3.80 -13.10
C SER A 28 -3.41 -5.28 -13.50
N LEU A 29 -2.67 -5.62 -14.56
CA LEU A 29 -2.52 -6.99 -15.04
C LEU A 29 -1.78 -7.86 -14.02
N ALA A 30 -0.66 -7.37 -13.48
CA ALA A 30 0.13 -8.09 -12.49
C ALA A 30 -0.62 -8.26 -11.15
N ALA A 31 -1.33 -7.23 -10.68
CA ALA A 31 -2.17 -7.32 -9.47
C ALA A 31 -3.29 -8.37 -9.63
N ARG A 32 -3.95 -8.41 -10.80
CA ARG A 32 -4.96 -9.44 -11.11
C ARG A 32 -4.36 -10.84 -11.20
N ALA A 33 -3.15 -10.97 -11.75
CA ALA A 33 -2.41 -12.22 -11.77
C ALA A 33 -2.08 -12.70 -10.36
N LEU A 34 -1.64 -11.78 -9.47
CA LEU A 34 -1.32 -12.06 -8.07
C LEU A 34 -2.53 -12.58 -7.30
N VAL A 35 -3.70 -11.95 -7.44
CA VAL A 35 -4.96 -12.41 -6.83
C VAL A 35 -5.34 -13.81 -7.31
N LYS A 36 -5.17 -14.09 -8.61
CA LYS A 36 -5.44 -15.43 -9.17
C LYS A 36 -4.46 -16.48 -8.65
N ALA A 37 -3.18 -16.16 -8.58
CA ALA A 37 -2.15 -17.04 -8.04
C ALA A 37 -2.43 -17.37 -6.58
N ARG A 38 -2.78 -16.37 -5.77
CA ARG A 38 -3.16 -16.60 -4.38
C ARG A 38 -4.38 -17.49 -4.22
N ARG A 39 -5.44 -17.27 -4.99
CA ARG A 39 -6.65 -18.13 -4.95
C ARG A 39 -6.40 -19.60 -5.32
N ALA A 40 -5.31 -19.87 -6.03
CA ALA A 40 -4.92 -21.21 -6.44
C ALA A 40 -3.80 -21.80 -5.56
N ASP A 41 -3.43 -21.13 -4.46
CA ASP A 41 -2.26 -21.46 -3.63
C ASP A 41 -0.96 -21.63 -4.45
N ASP A 42 -0.85 -20.91 -5.57
CA ASP A 42 0.27 -20.99 -6.50
C ASP A 42 1.40 -20.07 -6.05
N PHE A 43 2.09 -20.49 -4.98
CA PHE A 43 3.18 -19.71 -4.37
C PHE A 43 4.37 -19.49 -5.33
N GLU A 44 4.60 -20.42 -6.26
CA GLU A 44 5.62 -20.26 -7.30
C GLU A 44 5.29 -19.07 -8.20
N ARG A 45 4.05 -18.95 -8.67
CA ARG A 45 3.63 -17.80 -9.46
C ARG A 45 3.60 -16.52 -8.64
N ILE A 46 3.15 -16.53 -7.38
CA ILE A 46 3.23 -15.35 -6.49
C ILE A 46 4.67 -14.82 -6.44
N ALA A 47 5.65 -15.69 -6.22
CA ALA A 47 7.06 -15.31 -6.15
C ALA A 47 7.58 -14.68 -7.46
N ARG A 48 7.09 -15.13 -8.62
CA ARG A 48 7.44 -14.59 -9.94
C ARG A 48 6.74 -13.27 -10.26
N ILE A 49 5.51 -13.08 -9.78
CA ILE A 49 4.68 -11.88 -10.04
C ILE A 49 5.14 -10.67 -9.22
N ALA A 50 5.65 -10.92 -8.01
CA ALA A 50 5.97 -9.87 -7.04
C ALA A 50 6.94 -8.80 -7.59
N LEU A 51 8.00 -9.19 -8.31
CA LEU A 51 9.00 -8.24 -8.81
C LEU A 51 8.53 -7.42 -10.03
N PRO A 52 7.89 -7.99 -11.06
CA PRO A 52 7.27 -7.18 -12.11
C PRO A 52 6.20 -6.21 -11.59
N LEU A 53 5.41 -6.62 -10.59
CA LEU A 53 4.45 -5.72 -9.93
C LEU A 53 5.17 -4.58 -9.20
N GLN A 54 6.25 -4.90 -8.46
CA GLN A 54 7.09 -3.89 -7.81
C GLN A 54 7.62 -2.87 -8.81
N GLU A 55 8.14 -3.32 -9.96
CA GLU A 55 8.66 -2.43 -11.00
C GLU A 55 7.58 -1.48 -11.52
N ALA A 56 6.42 -2.00 -11.90
CA ALA A 56 5.32 -1.17 -12.39
C ALA A 56 4.91 -0.10 -11.36
N ARG A 57 4.83 -0.49 -10.08
CA ARG A 57 4.49 0.43 -8.99
C ARG A 57 5.60 1.40 -8.66
N ARG A 58 6.88 1.01 -8.76
CA ARG A 58 8.01 1.96 -8.63
C ARG A 58 7.91 3.06 -9.66
N GLN A 59 7.63 2.72 -10.92
CA GLN A 59 7.48 3.71 -11.99
C GLN A 59 6.32 4.66 -11.74
N LEU A 60 5.18 4.16 -11.27
CA LEU A 60 4.05 5.01 -10.85
C LEU A 60 4.43 5.93 -9.68
N ARG A 61 5.16 5.43 -8.69
CA ARG A 61 5.63 6.26 -7.57
C ARG A 61 6.60 7.35 -8.02
N LEU A 62 7.50 7.05 -8.96
CA LEU A 62 8.42 8.04 -9.55
C LEU A 62 7.64 9.14 -10.28
N LEU A 63 6.67 8.77 -11.12
CA LEU A 63 5.79 9.74 -11.79
C LEU A 63 5.03 10.63 -10.80
N ALA A 64 4.59 10.07 -9.66
CA ALA A 64 3.93 10.84 -8.61
C ALA A 64 4.91 11.78 -7.87
N ALA A 65 6.16 11.36 -7.65
CA ALA A 65 7.20 12.19 -7.03
C ALA A 65 7.60 13.38 -7.93
N GLU A 66 7.68 13.15 -9.24
CA GLU A 66 8.05 14.16 -10.24
C GLU A 66 6.94 15.17 -10.53
N ALA A 67 5.70 14.88 -10.15
CA ALA A 67 4.53 15.74 -10.43
C ALA A 67 4.53 17.06 -9.64
N GLY A 68 5.38 17.22 -8.62
CA GLY A 68 5.56 18.45 -7.87
C GLY A 68 5.47 18.27 -6.35
N PRO A 69 5.13 19.33 -5.60
CA PRO A 69 5.09 19.26 -4.14
C PRO A 69 3.97 18.33 -3.66
N VAL A 70 4.19 17.75 -2.47
CA VAL A 70 3.18 16.95 -1.78
C VAL A 70 1.96 17.84 -1.46
N ARG A 71 0.77 17.39 -1.85
CA ARG A 71 -0.49 18.10 -1.61
C ARG A 71 -1.05 17.73 -0.25
N LEU A 72 -1.24 18.71 0.62
CA LEU A 72 -1.97 18.53 1.88
C LEU A 72 -3.48 18.53 1.57
N VAL A 73 -4.19 17.49 2.01
CA VAL A 73 -5.63 17.33 1.82
C VAL A 73 -6.31 17.38 3.19
N THR A 74 -7.04 18.45 3.42
CA THR A 74 -7.76 18.74 4.68
C THR A 74 -9.26 18.57 4.52
N ALA A 75 -9.76 18.70 3.29
CA ALA A 75 -11.13 18.48 2.89
C ALA A 75 -11.17 17.87 1.47
N PRO A 76 -12.27 17.22 1.06
CA PRO A 76 -12.40 16.66 -0.28
C PRO A 76 -12.19 17.69 -1.42
N ALA A 77 -12.51 18.96 -1.16
CA ALA A 77 -12.33 20.06 -2.10
C ALA A 77 -10.85 20.41 -2.38
N ASP A 78 -9.91 19.95 -1.55
CA ASP A 78 -8.47 20.15 -1.78
C ASP A 78 -7.92 19.20 -2.85
N VAL A 79 -8.67 18.15 -3.22
CA VAL A 79 -8.31 17.24 -4.29
C VAL A 79 -8.65 17.88 -5.64
N PRO A 80 -7.69 18.00 -6.58
CA PRO A 80 -7.97 18.54 -7.91
C PRO A 80 -9.04 17.73 -8.66
N ASP A 81 -9.87 18.41 -9.44
CA ASP A 81 -10.78 17.78 -10.42
C ASP A 81 -10.49 18.35 -11.83
N PRO A 82 -9.93 17.56 -12.77
CA PRO A 82 -9.61 16.14 -12.62
C PRO A 82 -8.43 15.89 -11.66
N ILE A 83 -8.43 14.70 -11.02
CA ILE A 83 -7.34 14.25 -10.14
C ILE A 83 -6.00 14.34 -10.89
N ALA A 84 -5.03 15.01 -10.28
CA ALA A 84 -3.70 15.18 -10.83
C ALA A 84 -2.72 14.13 -10.27
N PRO A 85 -1.65 13.77 -11.00
CA PRO A 85 -0.60 12.94 -10.44
C PRO A 85 0.08 13.66 -9.27
N GLY A 86 0.59 12.91 -8.30
CA GLY A 86 1.27 13.49 -7.15
C GLY A 86 1.25 12.65 -5.88
N PHE A 87 1.99 13.15 -4.89
CA PHE A 87 1.90 12.72 -3.51
C PHE A 87 0.84 13.53 -2.76
N TYR A 88 0.04 12.85 -1.95
CA TYR A 88 -1.05 13.44 -1.19
C TYR A 88 -0.93 13.03 0.29
N LEU A 89 -0.84 14.01 1.18
CA LEU A 89 -0.97 13.79 2.62
C LEU A 89 -2.36 14.20 3.07
N VAL A 90 -3.19 13.21 3.36
CA VAL A 90 -4.51 13.39 3.97
C VAL A 90 -4.35 13.63 5.47
N GLN A 91 -5.13 14.56 6.02
CA GLN A 91 -5.11 14.83 7.46
C GLN A 91 -6.53 14.99 8.04
N PRO A 92 -6.69 14.96 9.38
CA PRO A 92 -7.99 15.12 10.02
C PRO A 92 -8.71 16.40 9.55
N PRO A 93 -10.04 16.37 9.28
CA PRO A 93 -11.01 15.30 9.60
C PRO A 93 -10.90 14.02 8.81
N LEU A 94 -10.20 14.05 7.67
CA LEU A 94 -10.09 12.91 6.80
C LEU A 94 -9.19 11.84 7.44
N ILE A 95 -9.44 10.58 7.07
CA ILE A 95 -8.85 9.40 7.69
C ILE A 95 -8.13 8.54 6.65
N GLY A 96 -7.49 7.46 7.10
CA GLY A 96 -6.81 6.51 6.21
C GLY A 96 -7.67 6.00 5.05
N LEU A 97 -8.98 5.84 5.26
CA LEU A 97 -9.91 5.41 4.21
C LEU A 97 -10.01 6.42 3.06
N ASP A 98 -9.95 7.72 3.36
CA ASP A 98 -9.97 8.78 2.35
C ASP A 98 -8.68 8.76 1.51
N ALA A 99 -7.52 8.55 2.16
CA ALA A 99 -6.24 8.39 1.46
C ALA A 99 -6.26 7.16 0.53
N ARG A 100 -6.77 6.02 1.02
CA ARG A 100 -6.96 4.81 0.20
C ARG A 100 -7.84 5.10 -1.00
N THR A 101 -9.00 5.70 -0.77
CA THR A 101 -9.99 6.01 -1.81
C THR A 101 -9.39 6.91 -2.90
N LEU A 102 -8.59 7.90 -2.50
CA LEU A 102 -7.89 8.79 -3.41
C LEU A 102 -6.85 8.05 -4.27
N GLY A 103 -6.03 7.20 -3.67
CA GLY A 103 -5.06 6.37 -4.39
C GLY A 103 -5.73 5.43 -5.40
N GLU A 104 -6.79 4.73 -5.00
CA GLU A 104 -7.54 3.85 -5.89
C GLU A 104 -8.24 4.63 -7.01
N ALA A 105 -8.75 5.83 -6.73
CA ALA A 105 -9.36 6.68 -7.74
C ALA A 105 -8.34 7.13 -8.79
N GLY A 106 -7.11 7.46 -8.36
CA GLY A 106 -6.00 7.73 -9.28
C GLY A 106 -5.72 6.55 -10.19
N LEU A 107 -5.50 5.36 -9.63
CA LEU A 107 -5.21 4.15 -10.40
C LEU A 107 -6.32 3.81 -11.40
N ARG A 108 -7.60 3.89 -10.98
CA ARG A 108 -8.77 3.68 -11.87
C ARG A 108 -8.83 4.69 -13.03
N ARG A 109 -8.34 5.91 -12.82
CA ARG A 109 -8.29 6.98 -13.84
C ARG A 109 -7.00 6.99 -14.65
N GLY A 110 -6.06 6.07 -14.39
CA GLY A 110 -4.76 6.07 -15.06
C GLY A 110 -3.80 7.15 -14.57
N VAL A 111 -4.00 7.66 -13.36
CA VAL A 111 -3.23 8.77 -12.78
C VAL A 111 -2.38 8.25 -11.61
N ALA A 112 -1.08 8.57 -11.65
CA ALA A 112 -0.12 8.19 -10.60
C ALA A 112 -0.35 8.98 -9.31
N VAL A 113 -1.06 8.39 -8.36
CA VAL A 113 -1.39 8.98 -7.06
C VAL A 113 -0.85 8.09 -5.95
N VAL A 114 -0.02 8.65 -5.07
CA VAL A 114 0.38 8.00 -3.81
C VAL A 114 -0.14 8.83 -2.66
N ALA A 115 -0.99 8.22 -1.83
CA ALA A 115 -1.63 8.91 -0.72
C ALA A 115 -1.27 8.25 0.61
N LEU A 116 -1.01 9.07 1.62
CA LEU A 116 -0.88 8.69 3.02
C LEU A 116 -1.88 9.48 3.84
N ALA A 117 -2.32 8.94 4.97
CA ALA A 117 -3.03 9.73 5.97
C ALA A 117 -2.18 9.89 7.22
N ARG A 118 -2.21 11.08 7.82
CA ARG A 118 -1.79 11.25 9.20
C ARG A 118 -3.00 11.22 10.14
N GLU A 119 -2.77 10.80 11.37
CA GLU A 119 -3.69 10.98 12.49
C GLU A 119 -3.28 12.24 13.29
N PRO A 120 -4.06 12.67 14.30
CA PRO A 120 -3.73 13.85 15.10
C PRO A 120 -2.33 13.75 15.74
N LEU A 121 -1.65 14.90 15.86
CA LEU A 121 -0.38 15.01 16.57
C LEU A 121 -0.50 14.36 17.95
N THR A 122 0.49 13.59 18.36
CA THR A 122 0.50 12.93 19.67
C THR A 122 1.04 13.84 20.77
N ARG A 123 1.03 13.38 22.03
CA ARG A 123 1.62 14.13 23.16
C ARG A 123 3.15 14.16 23.13
N ASP A 124 3.76 13.14 22.52
CA ASP A 124 5.19 13.04 22.21
C ASP A 124 5.59 13.86 20.97
N GLY A 125 4.69 14.65 20.38
CA GLY A 125 5.00 15.55 19.27
C GLY A 125 5.25 14.84 17.93
N LEU A 126 4.77 13.61 17.78
CA LEU A 126 4.92 12.81 16.57
C LEU A 126 3.60 12.80 15.78
N TRP A 127 3.71 12.66 14.46
CA TRP A 127 2.58 12.33 13.61
C TRP A 127 2.46 10.82 13.47
N PRO A 128 1.34 10.20 13.91
CA PRO A 128 1.01 8.85 13.49
C PRO A 128 0.63 8.91 12.01
N ILE A 129 1.20 8.01 11.21
CA ILE A 129 0.89 7.86 9.80
C ILE A 129 0.23 6.51 9.63
N VAL A 130 -0.86 6.49 8.86
CA VAL A 130 -1.70 5.33 8.69
C VAL A 130 -1.99 5.06 7.22
N ALA A 131 -1.91 3.78 6.86
CA ALA A 131 -2.45 3.24 5.61
C ALA A 131 -3.42 2.09 5.95
N VAL A 132 -4.51 1.95 5.19
CA VAL A 132 -5.59 1.00 5.53
C VAL A 132 -5.99 0.10 4.37
N SER A 133 -6.37 -1.11 4.73
CA SER A 133 -7.05 -2.13 3.96
C SER A 133 -7.99 -2.90 4.90
N GLU A 134 -8.07 -4.22 4.74
CA GLU A 134 -8.60 -5.13 5.77
C GLU A 134 -7.74 -5.13 7.06
N ILE A 135 -6.59 -4.43 7.04
CA ILE A 135 -5.77 -4.09 8.21
C ILE A 135 -5.50 -2.59 8.27
N SER A 136 -4.88 -2.16 9.36
CA SER A 136 -4.28 -0.84 9.45
C SER A 136 -2.79 -0.97 9.74
N CYS A 137 -1.97 -0.43 8.85
CA CYS A 137 -0.54 -0.25 9.07
C CYS A 137 -0.34 1.14 9.68
N ARG A 138 0.42 1.24 10.77
CA ARG A 138 0.72 2.50 11.45
C ARG A 138 2.19 2.58 11.81
N CYS A 139 2.74 3.79 11.72
CA CYS A 139 4.00 4.16 12.35
C CYS A 139 3.87 5.58 12.94
N LYS A 140 4.86 6.00 13.73
CA LYS A 140 4.98 7.39 14.18
C LYS A 140 6.22 8.00 13.55
N VAL A 141 6.11 9.21 13.04
CA VAL A 141 7.23 9.96 12.45
C VAL A 141 7.29 11.37 13.04
N LEU A 142 8.47 11.99 12.94
CA LEU A 142 8.58 13.43 13.20
C LEU A 142 7.81 14.20 12.11
N PRO A 143 7.04 15.23 12.47
CA PRO A 143 6.48 16.14 11.48
C PRO A 143 7.60 16.81 10.65
N PRO A 144 7.29 17.33 9.44
CA PRO A 144 8.30 17.92 8.55
C PRO A 144 8.92 19.21 9.11
N VAL A 145 8.27 19.82 10.10
CA VAL A 145 8.75 20.98 10.87
C VAL A 145 8.38 20.79 12.34
N PRO A 146 9.07 21.44 13.30
CA PRO A 146 8.63 21.46 14.69
C PRO A 146 7.20 22.03 14.81
N LEU A 147 6.34 21.38 15.59
CA LEU A 147 4.95 21.77 15.79
C LEU A 147 4.60 21.85 17.27
N GLU A 148 3.78 22.83 17.61
CA GLU A 148 3.12 22.90 18.90
C GLU A 148 1.78 22.16 18.85
N ARG A 149 1.45 21.54 19.99
CA ARG A 149 0.19 20.83 20.14
C ARG A 149 -0.95 21.82 20.43
N VAL A 150 -1.99 21.81 19.61
CA VAL A 150 -3.15 22.71 19.73
C VAL A 150 -4.41 21.91 20.04
N GLU A 151 -4.83 21.89 21.31
CA GLU A 151 -5.92 21.01 21.78
C GLU A 151 -7.29 21.30 21.14
N SER A 152 -7.55 22.54 20.75
CA SER A 152 -8.80 22.95 20.10
C SER A 152 -8.93 22.45 18.66
N ARG A 153 -7.85 21.99 18.04
CA ARG A 153 -7.85 21.46 16.67
C ARG A 153 -8.00 19.95 16.68
N MET A 154 -8.73 19.41 15.72
CA MET A 154 -8.87 17.95 15.56
C MET A 154 -7.56 17.28 15.15
N SER A 155 -6.78 17.93 14.30
CA SER A 155 -5.39 17.58 13.97
C SER A 155 -4.43 17.63 15.15
N LYS A 156 -4.81 18.32 16.24
CA LYS A 156 -3.95 18.63 17.39
C LYS A 156 -2.70 19.45 17.07
N ASP A 157 -2.67 20.12 15.91
CA ASP A 157 -1.67 21.08 15.45
C ASP A 157 -2.29 22.05 14.42
N GLU A 158 -1.53 23.07 13.98
CA GLU A 158 -1.93 24.05 12.96
C GLU A 158 -1.00 24.01 11.73
N PHE A 159 -0.53 22.83 11.34
CA PHE A 159 0.35 22.71 10.18
C PHE A 159 -0.36 23.13 8.88
N SER A 160 0.25 24.07 8.16
CA SER A 160 -0.19 24.58 6.85
C SER A 160 0.98 24.80 5.88
N GLY A 161 2.18 24.35 6.26
CA GLY A 161 3.40 24.55 5.48
C GLY A 161 3.53 23.55 4.32
N PRO A 162 4.56 23.74 3.47
CA PRO A 162 4.87 22.77 2.44
C PRO A 162 5.38 21.46 3.06
N ILE A 163 5.03 20.34 2.46
CA ILE A 163 5.55 19.03 2.83
C ILE A 163 6.64 18.65 1.82
N PRO A 164 7.90 18.48 2.25
CA PRO A 164 8.97 18.05 1.35
C PRO A 164 8.71 16.66 0.78
N VAL A 165 8.97 16.47 -0.51
CA VAL A 165 8.86 15.15 -1.18
C VAL A 165 9.72 14.11 -0.45
N ALA A 166 10.96 14.46 -0.10
CA ALA A 166 11.87 13.56 0.62
C ALA A 166 11.32 13.13 2.00
N TRP A 167 10.59 14.02 2.70
CA TRP A 167 9.94 13.66 3.96
C TRP A 167 8.81 12.65 3.71
N PHE A 168 8.02 12.84 2.66
CA PHE A 168 6.93 11.93 2.31
C PHE A 168 7.46 10.55 1.93
N GLU A 169 8.50 10.49 1.10
CA GLU A 169 9.15 9.23 0.72
C GLU A 169 9.73 8.50 1.93
N SER A 170 10.49 9.18 2.77
CA SER A 170 11.05 8.59 4.01
C SER A 170 9.95 8.12 4.97
N THR A 171 8.84 8.85 5.05
CA THR A 171 7.68 8.47 5.85
C THR A 171 6.99 7.22 5.29
N TYR A 172 6.83 7.14 3.97
CA TYR A 172 6.27 5.96 3.29
C TYR A 172 7.14 4.71 3.51
N GLU A 173 8.48 4.85 3.40
CA GLU A 173 9.43 3.78 3.73
C GLU A 173 9.32 3.35 5.20
N THR A 174 9.30 4.31 6.13
CA THR A 174 9.18 4.01 7.57
C THR A 174 7.89 3.26 7.88
N LEU A 175 6.78 3.66 7.26
CA LEU A 175 5.49 2.98 7.42
C LEU A 175 5.53 1.55 6.88
N GLY A 176 6.13 1.33 5.70
CA GLY A 176 6.28 -0.01 5.13
C GLY A 176 7.24 -0.91 5.90
N ASP A 177 8.35 -0.37 6.40
CA ASP A 177 9.26 -1.09 7.30
C ASP A 177 8.56 -1.50 8.59
N SER A 178 7.75 -0.62 9.18
CA SER A 178 6.91 -0.94 10.33
C SER A 178 5.86 -2.01 10.01
N ALA A 179 5.29 -1.99 8.80
CA ALA A 179 4.33 -3.01 8.37
C ALA A 179 4.99 -4.39 8.23
N ILE A 180 6.21 -4.45 7.66
CA ILE A 180 7.01 -5.69 7.56
C ILE A 180 7.35 -6.23 8.95
N ALA A 181 7.82 -5.37 9.85
CA ALA A 181 8.19 -5.76 11.22
C ALA A 181 7.02 -6.35 12.02
N ALA A 182 5.78 -6.03 11.64
CA ALA A 182 4.58 -6.57 12.26
C ALA A 182 4.15 -7.95 11.70
N ILE A 183 4.88 -8.55 10.77
CA ILE A 183 4.61 -9.92 10.28
C ILE A 183 5.24 -10.91 11.26
N ASP A 184 4.44 -11.83 11.81
CA ASP A 184 4.95 -12.87 12.71
C ASP A 184 5.72 -13.93 11.92
N THR A 185 7.04 -13.98 12.12
CA THR A 185 7.93 -14.93 11.44
C THR A 185 7.76 -16.38 11.91
N GLY A 186 7.08 -16.61 13.04
CA GLY A 186 6.78 -17.94 13.56
C GLY A 186 5.60 -18.64 12.87
N GLU A 187 4.79 -17.89 12.11
CA GLU A 187 3.62 -18.43 11.43
C GLU A 187 3.99 -19.25 10.18
N PRO A 188 3.15 -20.23 9.79
CA PRO A 188 3.30 -20.97 8.54
C PRO A 188 3.55 -20.04 7.33
N PRO A 189 4.45 -20.40 6.40
CA PRO A 189 4.78 -19.55 5.25
C PRO A 189 3.56 -19.09 4.43
N ALA A 190 2.57 -19.97 4.23
CA ALA A 190 1.33 -19.63 3.50
C ALA A 190 0.54 -18.49 4.19
N TRP A 191 0.48 -18.49 5.52
CA TRP A 191 -0.15 -17.42 6.28
C TRP A 191 0.66 -16.13 6.28
N ARG A 192 2.00 -16.24 6.29
CA ARG A 192 2.86 -15.07 6.10
C ARG A 192 2.70 -14.46 4.71
N VAL A 193 2.43 -15.27 3.67
CA VAL A 193 2.06 -14.75 2.34
C VAL A 193 0.78 -13.91 2.44
N ASP A 194 -0.25 -14.37 3.15
CA ASP A 194 -1.49 -13.60 3.38
C ASP A 194 -1.20 -12.28 4.09
N ASP A 195 -0.43 -12.33 5.17
CA ASP A 195 -0.04 -11.14 5.93
C ASP A 195 0.72 -10.13 5.06
N CYS A 196 1.59 -10.60 4.16
CA CYS A 196 2.28 -9.76 3.17
C CYS A 196 1.31 -9.13 2.18
N LEU A 197 0.35 -9.91 1.65
CA LEU A 197 -0.62 -9.43 0.66
C LEU A 197 -1.54 -8.34 1.25
N GLU A 198 -1.98 -8.51 2.49
CA GLU A 198 -2.83 -7.53 3.19
C GLU A 198 -2.11 -6.19 3.43
N ARG A 199 -0.82 -6.26 3.78
CA ARG A 199 0.05 -5.09 3.94
C ARG A 199 0.35 -4.44 2.60
N LEU A 200 0.57 -5.24 1.56
CA LEU A 200 0.78 -4.75 0.20
C LEU A 200 -0.48 -4.11 -0.38
N ASP A 201 -1.68 -4.52 0.03
CA ASP A 201 -2.93 -3.84 -0.33
C ASP A 201 -3.04 -2.46 0.34
N ALA A 202 -2.58 -2.32 1.59
CA ALA A 202 -2.53 -1.02 2.28
C ALA A 202 -1.41 -0.12 1.74
N LEU A 203 -0.26 -0.71 1.38
CA LEU A 203 0.97 0.00 0.98
C LEU A 203 1.47 -0.51 -0.38
N PRO A 204 0.71 -0.25 -1.46
CA PRO A 204 0.98 -0.85 -2.76
C PRO A 204 2.35 -0.48 -3.33
N PHE A 205 2.90 0.69 -2.99
CA PHE A 205 4.14 1.20 -3.58
C PHE A 205 5.40 0.88 -2.76
N HIS A 206 5.29 0.09 -1.69
CA HIS A 206 6.44 -0.19 -0.83
C HIS A 206 7.30 -1.34 -1.41
N GLU A 207 8.53 -1.03 -1.82
CA GLU A 207 9.35 -1.99 -2.56
C GLU A 207 9.74 -3.22 -1.74
N LYS A 208 10.21 -3.01 -0.50
CA LYS A 208 10.62 -4.13 0.36
C LYS A 208 9.46 -5.07 0.68
N LEU A 209 8.20 -4.59 0.71
CA LEU A 209 7.04 -5.46 0.93
C LEU A 209 6.87 -6.47 -0.22
N HIS A 210 7.14 -6.08 -1.46
CA HIS A 210 7.13 -7.02 -2.60
C HIS A 210 8.28 -8.02 -2.52
N GLN A 211 9.46 -7.57 -2.07
CA GLN A 211 10.63 -8.44 -1.90
C GLN A 211 10.38 -9.49 -0.80
N VAL A 212 9.80 -9.07 0.32
CA VAL A 212 9.38 -9.96 1.42
C VAL A 212 8.30 -10.93 0.95
N LEU A 213 7.28 -10.45 0.23
CA LEU A 213 6.25 -11.31 -0.39
C LEU A 213 6.88 -12.37 -1.29
N ALA A 214 7.84 -11.98 -2.15
CA ALA A 214 8.52 -12.91 -3.04
C ALA A 214 9.32 -13.97 -2.27
N ALA A 215 10.05 -13.56 -1.22
CA ALA A 215 10.82 -14.47 -0.38
C ALA A 215 9.90 -15.44 0.38
N THR A 216 8.86 -14.92 1.04
CA THR A 216 7.90 -15.72 1.79
C THR A 216 7.12 -16.68 0.90
N ALA A 217 6.78 -16.26 -0.33
CA ALA A 217 6.15 -17.15 -1.30
C ALA A 217 7.08 -18.29 -1.72
N ARG A 218 8.40 -18.04 -1.89
CA ARG A 218 9.37 -19.12 -2.16
C ARG A 218 9.47 -20.09 -0.99
N GLU A 219 9.43 -19.61 0.25
CA GLU A 219 9.42 -20.46 1.44
C GLU A 219 8.16 -21.34 1.52
N ALA A 220 7.03 -20.86 1.00
CA ALA A 220 5.78 -21.62 0.99
C ALA A 220 5.73 -22.71 -0.10
N ILE A 221 6.63 -22.71 -1.08
CA ILE A 221 6.64 -23.73 -2.15
C ILE A 221 6.89 -25.12 -1.56
N GLY A 222 5.95 -26.03 -1.80
CA GLY A 222 6.03 -27.42 -1.32
C GLY A 222 5.72 -27.59 0.17
N GLN A 223 5.36 -26.51 0.89
CA GLN A 223 4.91 -26.59 2.28
C GLN A 223 3.41 -26.90 2.34
N PRO A 224 2.94 -27.64 3.36
CA PRO A 224 1.51 -27.85 3.57
C PRO A 224 0.83 -26.50 3.83
N THR A 225 -0.30 -26.28 3.17
CA THR A 225 -1.15 -25.11 3.46
C THR A 225 -1.90 -25.40 4.76
N PRO A 226 -1.93 -24.47 5.72
CA PRO A 226 -2.67 -24.67 6.96
C PRO A 226 -4.16 -24.93 6.69
N GLU A 227 -4.75 -25.90 7.40
CA GLU A 227 -6.16 -26.27 7.26
C GLU A 227 -7.10 -25.27 7.95
N THR A 228 -6.58 -24.51 8.92
CA THR A 228 -7.34 -23.51 9.64
C THR A 228 -7.34 -22.17 8.90
N PRO A 229 -8.46 -21.43 8.91
CA PRO A 229 -8.51 -20.11 8.30
C PRO A 229 -7.57 -19.15 9.04
N ARG A 230 -6.74 -18.40 8.30
CA ARG A 230 -5.77 -17.43 8.86
C ARG A 230 -6.45 -16.42 9.81
N ARG A 231 -7.59 -15.90 9.38
CA ARG A 231 -8.44 -15.03 10.18
C ARG A 231 -9.61 -15.84 10.68
N ARG A 232 -9.97 -15.69 11.96
CA ARG A 232 -11.27 -16.17 12.44
C ARG A 232 -12.32 -15.65 11.46
N PRO A 233 -13.27 -16.46 10.97
CA PRO A 233 -14.42 -15.91 10.29
C PRO A 233 -14.96 -14.79 11.18
N GLN A 234 -15.33 -13.64 10.59
CA GLN A 234 -16.14 -12.65 11.29
C GLN A 234 -17.41 -13.39 11.73
N ILE A 235 -17.37 -14.01 12.90
CA ILE A 235 -18.57 -14.37 13.61
C ILE A 235 -19.27 -13.03 13.73
N ARG A 236 -20.51 -12.96 13.22
CA ARG A 236 -21.44 -11.88 13.54
C ARG A 236 -21.76 -11.96 15.04
N ASP A 237 -20.75 -11.76 15.86
CA ASP A 237 -20.90 -11.53 17.28
C ASP A 237 -20.82 -10.01 17.45
N PRO A 238 -21.96 -9.32 17.58
CA PRO A 238 -21.98 -7.88 17.83
C PRO A 238 -21.33 -7.48 19.17
N TYR A 239 -20.74 -8.43 19.92
CA TYR A 239 -20.11 -8.20 21.21
C TYR A 239 -18.63 -8.58 21.31
N SER A 240 -17.94 -8.91 20.21
CA SER A 240 -16.46 -9.04 20.26
C SER A 240 -15.82 -7.65 20.22
N PHE A 241 -15.47 -7.11 21.38
CA PHE A 241 -14.65 -5.89 21.55
C PHE A 241 -13.16 -6.18 21.33
#